data_AF-A0AA50KR02-F1
#
_entry.id   AF-A0AA50KR02-F1
#
_cell.length_a   1.000
_cell.length_b   1.000
_cell.length_c   1.000
_cell.angle_alpha   90.00
_cell.angle_beta   90.00
_cell.angle_gamma   90.00
#
_symmetry.space_group_name_H-M   'P 1'
#
loop_
_entity.id
_entity.type
_entity.pdbx_description
1 polymer ?
#
loop_
_entity_poly.entity_id
_entity_poly.type
_entity_poly.pdbx_seq_one_letter_code
_entity_poly.pdbx_strand_id
1 'polypeptide(L)'
;MLNHHPSQIGIWFEYDGGRYKDVYHIRLHSGEELRCMYPNGNAWFRGFNGDEAAIGRDIRDIDVSHIMLAPDEDLHELNFTGEERLKRNLRMFAGLIPELEADNP
;
A
#
# COMPACT_ATOMS: atom_id res chain seq x y z
N MET A 1 -1.95 2.83 14.20
CA MET A 1 -2.05 1.39 13.86
C MET A 1 -1.97 1.27 12.35
N LEU A 2 -1.70 0.09 11.79
CA LEU A 2 -1.73 -0.10 10.33
C LEU A 2 -3.13 -0.56 9.87
N ASN A 3 -3.52 -0.19 8.65
CA ASN A 3 -4.83 -0.46 8.05
C ASN A 3 -5.11 -1.95 7.84
N HIS A 4 -4.05 -2.76 7.65
CA HIS A 4 -4.18 -4.18 7.32
C HIS A 4 -2.92 -4.95 7.73
N HIS A 5 -3.03 -6.28 7.76
CA HIS A 5 -1.90 -7.18 7.93
C HIS A 5 -1.11 -7.30 6.60
N PRO A 6 0.23 -7.50 6.60
CA PRO A 6 1.01 -7.47 5.36
C PRO A 6 0.84 -8.72 4.49
N SER A 7 0.13 -9.76 4.97
CA SER A 7 -0.29 -10.90 4.15
C SER A 7 -1.56 -10.65 3.35
N GLN A 8 -2.29 -9.57 3.62
CA GLN A 8 -3.54 -9.21 2.93
C GLN A 8 -3.20 -8.41 1.65
N ILE A 9 -2.61 -9.10 0.68
CA ILE A 9 -2.21 -8.56 -0.62
C ILE A 9 -3.41 -8.58 -1.57
N GLY A 10 -3.56 -7.55 -2.41
CA GLY A 10 -4.64 -7.51 -3.40
C GLY A 10 -6.04 -7.23 -2.84
N ILE A 11 -6.12 -6.77 -1.59
CA ILE A 11 -7.38 -6.43 -0.91
C ILE A 11 -7.42 -4.92 -0.65
N TRP A 12 -8.55 -4.29 -0.96
CA TRP A 12 -8.79 -2.87 -0.70
C TRP A 12 -9.27 -2.64 0.73
N PHE A 13 -8.68 -1.63 1.39
CA PHE A 13 -9.04 -1.17 2.72
C PHE A 13 -9.33 0.33 2.69
N GLU A 14 -10.31 0.78 3.49
CA GLU A 14 -10.45 2.21 3.79
C GLU A 14 -9.15 2.73 4.44
N TYR A 15 -8.71 3.90 3.99
CA TYR A 15 -7.45 4.46 4.41
C TYR A 15 -7.61 5.47 5.55
N ASP A 16 -6.94 5.20 6.67
CA ASP A 16 -6.96 6.03 7.89
C ASP A 16 -5.59 6.65 8.21
N GLY A 17 -4.60 6.51 7.30
CA GLY A 17 -3.23 6.97 7.47
C GLY A 17 -2.21 5.86 7.77
N GLY A 18 -2.64 4.68 8.21
CA GLY A 18 -1.79 3.59 8.70
C GLY A 18 -1.23 2.64 7.63
N ARG A 19 -0.06 2.93 7.03
CA ARG A 19 0.49 2.09 5.94
C ARG A 19 1.93 1.62 6.13
N TYR A 20 2.26 0.52 5.46
CA TYR A 20 3.63 0.07 5.26
C TYR A 20 4.39 1.00 4.31
N LYS A 21 5.72 1.02 4.42
CA LYS A 21 6.62 1.63 3.43
C LYS A 21 6.81 0.65 2.25
N ASP A 22 5.74 0.46 1.49
CA ASP A 22 5.62 -0.53 0.42
C ASP A 22 4.82 -0.01 -0.78
N VAL A 23 4.74 -0.76 -1.87
CA VAL A 23 3.98 -0.36 -3.07
C VAL A 23 2.50 -0.71 -2.91
N TYR A 24 1.63 0.26 -3.22
CA TYR A 24 0.18 0.15 -3.18
C TYR A 24 -0.46 0.49 -4.51
N HIS A 25 -1.67 0.01 -4.72
CA HIS A 25 -2.65 0.75 -5.50
C HIS A 25 -3.46 1.61 -4.55
N ILE A 26 -3.82 2.81 -4.98
CA ILE A 26 -4.60 3.75 -4.17
C ILE A 26 -5.84 4.20 -4.92
N ARG A 27 -6.92 4.47 -4.21
CA ARG A 27 -8.10 5.14 -4.73
C ARG A 27 -8.23 6.50 -4.07
N LEU A 28 -8.33 7.55 -4.86
CA LEU A 28 -8.53 8.91 -4.39
C LEU A 28 -9.99 9.15 -4.02
N HIS A 29 -10.27 10.15 -3.19
CA HIS A 29 -11.64 10.59 -2.91
C HIS A 29 -12.39 11.09 -4.15
N SER A 30 -11.67 11.45 -5.22
CA SER A 30 -12.26 11.75 -6.53
C SER A 30 -12.82 10.52 -7.26
N GLY A 31 -12.52 9.30 -6.77
CA GLY A 31 -12.84 8.03 -7.41
C GLY A 31 -11.77 7.54 -8.39
N GLU A 32 -10.73 8.34 -8.67
CA GLU A 32 -9.59 7.92 -9.49
C GLU A 32 -8.78 6.83 -8.77
N GLU A 33 -8.37 5.81 -9.52
CA GLU A 33 -7.44 4.79 -9.05
C GLU A 33 -6.07 5.00 -9.68
N LEU A 34 -5.02 4.90 -8.86
CA LEU A 34 -3.64 4.98 -9.29
C LEU A 34 -2.89 3.73 -8.85
N ARG A 35 -2.25 3.07 -9.80
CA ARG A 35 -1.51 1.83 -9.59
C ARG A 35 -0.05 2.08 -9.25
N CYS A 36 0.51 1.12 -8.52
CA CYS A 36 1.91 1.06 -8.10
C CYS A 36 2.47 2.38 -7.56
N MET A 37 1.76 2.97 -6.60
CA MET A 37 2.15 4.16 -5.84
C MET A 37 2.95 3.76 -4.60
N TYR A 38 3.96 4.57 -4.27
CA TYR A 38 4.84 4.36 -3.14
C TYR A 38 4.72 5.51 -2.12
N PRO A 39 4.49 5.23 -0.84
CA PRO A 39 4.33 6.25 0.17
C PRO A 39 5.67 6.75 0.71
N ASN A 40 5.75 8.06 0.95
CA ASN A 40 6.86 8.65 1.69
C ASN A 40 6.39 9.88 2.48
N GLY A 41 6.64 9.88 3.79
CA GLY A 41 6.06 10.88 4.69
C GLY A 41 4.53 10.81 4.66
N ASN A 42 3.87 11.91 4.28
CA ASN A 42 2.43 12.02 4.08
C ASN A 42 2.03 12.23 2.61
N ALA A 43 2.88 11.78 1.69
CA ALA A 43 2.68 11.87 0.25
C ALA A 43 2.83 10.50 -0.43
N TRP A 44 2.36 10.46 -1.68
CA TRP A 44 2.38 9.29 -2.56
C TRP A 44 3.08 9.64 -3.86
N PHE A 45 4.01 8.78 -4.25
CA PHE A 45 4.83 8.95 -5.44
C PHE A 45 4.62 7.79 -6.39
N ARG A 46 4.77 8.04 -7.68
CA ARG A 46 4.79 6.98 -8.68
C ARG A 46 5.93 6.00 -8.38
N GLY A 47 5.62 4.73 -8.20
CA GLY A 47 6.61 3.65 -8.14
C GLY A 47 7.19 3.36 -9.53
N PHE A 48 8.11 2.38 -9.63
CA PHE A 48 8.78 2.05 -10.90
C PHE A 48 7.79 1.75 -12.04
N ASN A 49 6.76 0.94 -11.75
CA ASN A 49 5.69 0.56 -12.68
C ASN A 49 4.37 1.31 -12.41
N GLY A 50 4.43 2.47 -11.73
CA GLY A 50 3.24 3.27 -11.46
C GLY A 50 2.68 3.96 -12.69
N ASP A 51 1.44 4.41 -12.59
CA ASP A 51 0.75 5.10 -13.68
C ASP A 51 1.47 6.40 -14.07
N GLU A 52 1.67 6.62 -15.36
CA GLU A 52 2.32 7.84 -15.87
C GLU A 52 1.51 9.11 -15.55
N ALA A 53 0.19 8.97 -15.42
CA ALA A 53 -0.70 10.05 -15.00
C ALA A 53 -0.36 10.60 -13.60
N ALA A 54 0.41 9.87 -12.79
CA ALA A 54 0.87 10.31 -11.47
C ALA A 54 2.15 11.18 -11.51
N ILE A 55 2.82 11.31 -12.67
CA ILE A 55 4.09 12.05 -12.79
C ILE A 55 3.88 13.53 -12.45
N GLY A 56 4.65 14.03 -11.48
CA GLY A 56 4.63 15.44 -11.07
C GLY A 56 3.39 15.86 -10.28
N ARG A 57 2.49 14.94 -9.94
CA ARG A 57 1.33 15.23 -9.08
C ARG A 57 1.73 15.21 -7.61
N ASP A 58 1.22 16.16 -6.85
CA ASP A 58 1.28 16.16 -5.39
C ASP A 58 0.05 15.42 -4.85
N ILE A 59 0.22 14.14 -4.52
CA ILE A 59 -0.85 13.31 -3.96
C ILE A 59 -0.54 13.10 -2.49
N ARG A 60 -1.45 13.56 -1.63
CA ARG A 60 -1.29 13.56 -0.17
C ARG A 60 -2.13 12.44 0.44
N ASP A 61 -1.80 12.07 1.68
CA ASP A 61 -2.62 11.11 2.43
C ASP A 61 -4.10 11.53 2.52
N ILE A 62 -4.37 12.83 2.64
CA ILE A 62 -5.74 13.36 2.71
C ILE A 62 -6.53 13.22 1.40
N ASP A 63 -5.86 12.96 0.29
CA ASP A 63 -6.53 12.74 -1.00
C ASP A 63 -6.95 11.27 -1.19
N VAL A 64 -6.41 10.37 -0.38
CA VAL A 64 -6.55 8.92 -0.54
C VAL A 64 -7.70 8.39 0.32
N SER A 65 -8.63 7.72 -0.33
CA SER A 65 -9.78 7.09 0.31
C SER A 65 -9.53 5.63 0.68
N HIS A 66 -8.80 4.89 -0.17
CA HIS A 66 -8.54 3.48 0.00
C HIS A 66 -7.14 3.12 -0.48
N ILE A 67 -6.58 2.10 0.15
CA ILE A 67 -5.29 1.52 -0.23
C ILE A 67 -5.41 0.01 -0.41
N MET A 68 -4.62 -0.53 -1.34
CA MET A 68 -4.46 -1.97 -1.54
C MET A 68 -2.98 -2.26 -1.69
N LEU A 69 -2.45 -3.13 -0.84
CA LEU A 69 -1.08 -3.59 -0.98
C LEU A 69 -0.95 -4.29 -2.34
N ALA A 70 -0.10 -3.75 -3.23
CA ALA A 70 -0.10 -4.14 -4.64
C ALA A 70 0.22 -5.64 -4.78
N PRO A 71 -0.51 -6.40 -5.63
CA PRO A 71 -0.17 -7.78 -5.97
C PRO A 71 1.26 -7.91 -6.51
N ASP A 72 1.90 -9.06 -6.29
CA ASP A 72 3.30 -9.25 -6.66
C ASP A 72 3.51 -9.21 -8.19
N GLU A 73 2.51 -9.67 -8.96
CA GLU A 73 2.50 -9.61 -10.42
C GLU A 73 2.51 -8.18 -10.98
N ASP A 74 2.12 -7.19 -10.19
CA ASP A 74 2.10 -5.79 -10.58
C ASP A 74 3.41 -5.05 -10.21
N LEU A 75 4.28 -5.70 -9.43
CA LEU A 75 5.51 -5.10 -8.94
C LEU A 75 6.63 -5.13 -9.99
N HIS A 76 7.51 -4.13 -9.91
CA HIS A 76 8.74 -4.13 -10.70
C HIS A 76 9.74 -5.15 -10.14
N GLU A 77 10.62 -5.69 -10.97
CA GLU A 77 11.62 -6.71 -10.58
C GLU A 77 12.57 -6.29 -9.45
N LEU A 78 12.70 -4.97 -9.21
CA LEU A 78 13.52 -4.40 -8.13
C LEU A 78 12.78 -4.30 -6.79
N ASN A 79 11.48 -4.61 -6.75
CA ASN A 79 10.69 -4.63 -5.53
C ASN A 79 10.80 -5.99 -4.84
N PHE A 80 10.63 -5.98 -3.50
CA PHE A 80 10.47 -7.22 -2.75
C PHE A 80 9.11 -7.84 -3.06
N THR A 81 9.06 -9.15 -3.26
CA THR A 81 7.84 -9.94 -3.48
C THR A 81 7.76 -11.12 -2.50
N GLY A 82 6.62 -11.80 -2.46
CA GLY A 82 6.41 -13.07 -1.77
C GLY A 82 6.78 -13.05 -0.29
N GLU A 83 7.42 -14.14 0.17
CA GLU A 83 7.76 -14.33 1.58
C GLU A 83 8.77 -13.28 2.08
N GLU A 84 9.68 -12.81 1.22
CA GLU A 84 10.66 -11.80 1.60
C GLU A 84 9.99 -10.46 1.91
N ARG A 85 9.02 -10.05 1.08
CA ARG A 85 8.21 -8.85 1.31
C ARG A 85 7.44 -8.94 2.63
N LEU A 86 6.81 -10.08 2.88
CA LEU A 86 6.08 -10.34 4.12
C LEU A 86 7.01 -10.22 5.34
N LYS A 87 8.14 -10.94 5.34
CA LYS A 87 9.14 -10.91 6.42
C LYS A 87 9.66 -9.49 6.65
N ARG A 88 9.93 -8.73 5.58
CA ARG A 88 10.38 -7.34 5.68
C ARG A 88 9.34 -6.46 6.37
N ASN A 89 8.08 -6.52 5.95
CA ASN A 89 7.01 -5.71 6.53
C ASN A 89 6.74 -6.09 7.99
N LEU A 90 6.71 -7.38 8.30
CA LEU A 90 6.57 -7.88 9.68
C LEU A 90 7.71 -7.37 10.58
N ARG A 91 8.95 -7.45 10.11
CA ARG A 91 10.14 -7.00 10.88
C ARG A 91 10.17 -5.50 11.08
N MET A 92 9.89 -4.72 10.02
CA MET A 92 10.03 -3.27 10.04
C MET A 92 8.95 -2.57 10.88
N PHE A 93 7.75 -3.16 10.94
CA PHE A 93 6.59 -2.55 11.59
C PHE A 93 6.07 -3.36 12.78
N ALA A 94 6.91 -4.24 13.35
CA ALA A 94 6.57 -5.03 14.52
C ALA A 94 5.97 -4.15 15.64
N GLY A 95 4.81 -4.55 16.17
CA GLY A 95 4.07 -3.80 17.19
C GLY A 95 3.09 -2.73 16.67
N LEU A 96 3.05 -2.46 15.36
CA LEU A 96 2.05 -1.59 14.72
C LEU A 96 1.03 -2.34 13.87
N ILE A 97 1.26 -3.64 13.67
CA ILE A 97 0.49 -4.52 12.79
C ILE A 97 -0.79 -4.92 13.53
N PRO A 98 -1.97 -4.77 12.90
CA PRO A 98 -3.22 -5.26 13.47
C PRO A 98 -3.13 -6.79 13.61
N GLU A 99 -3.69 -7.33 14.69
CA GLU A 99 -3.88 -8.77 14.79
C GLU A 99 -4.78 -9.20 13.63
N LEU A 100 -4.47 -10.35 13.01
CA LEU A 100 -5.43 -10.98 12.11
C LEU A 100 -6.63 -11.34 12.97
N GLU A 101 -7.78 -10.70 12.73
CA GLU A 101 -9.02 -11.27 13.24
C GLU A 101 -9.11 -12.67 12.62
N ALA A 102 -9.01 -13.71 13.46
CA ALA A 102 -9.33 -15.05 13.05
C ALA A 102 -10.77 -14.99 12.54
N ASP A 103 -10.96 -15.20 11.24
CA ASP A 103 -12.22 -15.01 10.54
C ASP A 103 -13.43 -15.34 11.42
N ASN A 104 -14.34 -14.37 11.55
CA ASN A 104 -15.72 -14.67 11.90
C ASN A 104 -16.24 -15.73 10.90
N PRO A 105 -16.92 -16.78 11.40
CA PRO A 105 -17.11 -18.08 10.73
C PRO A 105 -17.80 -18.04 9.37
#